data_AF-A0A7X6XTT4-F1
#
_entry.id   AF-A0A7X6XTT4-F1
#
_cell.length_a   1.000
_cell.length_b   1.000
_cell.length_c   1.000
_cell.angle_alpha   90.00
_cell.angle_beta   90.00
_cell.angle_gamma   90.00
#
_symmetry.space_group_name_H-M   'P 1'
#
loop_
_entity.id
_entity.type
_entity.pdbx_description
1 polymer ?
#
loop_
_entity_poly.entity_id
_entity_poly.type
_entity_poly.pdbx_seq_one_letter_code
_entity_poly.pdbx_strand_id
1 'polypeptide(L)'
;MKKSYFKFIAFLLVYLIALTVTGCGQKEIASARSTGKEEYENQMIVIQCPNDVEKKVTVSEMRKLDQIEFDASLTRTTGLLEEFKAAGPTMKDVLALVDEDISDYKALGFFGRDGYYCLVTPEIIENFELVLALAIDDNPELPADTRPARLCIQGEFGPYWVRMVERIVLYDQIPQKDIKSVWVFKNLIEGIQPYEYEYYGSEDDAIELVQVFARFDEINNEAFFTMKSADGFLKNEAMNVVSQGYYIKIEGEGAPMNISPYIRLGMNVKHIAWFSTNADAAIFPEQMADLLGETEIEGQKGVLLGEILEEVRVKDIESKQFELFDVDGERLTVTGADLYKGLLIPKGNGTYNVNWDKQTELAPIENLLRIKAVE
;
A
#
# COMPACT_ATOMS: atom_id res chain seq x y z
N MET A 1 -77.88 24.50 -13.38
CA MET A 1 -76.89 23.41 -13.28
C MET A 1 -75.62 23.59 -14.13
N LYS A 2 -75.68 24.06 -15.39
CA LYS A 2 -74.48 24.17 -16.27
C LYS A 2 -73.37 25.16 -15.80
N LYS A 3 -73.70 26.27 -15.14
CA LYS A 3 -72.70 27.26 -14.67
C LYS A 3 -71.86 26.79 -13.47
N SER A 4 -72.36 25.84 -12.67
CA SER A 4 -71.62 25.33 -11.50
C SER A 4 -70.56 24.29 -11.90
N TYR A 5 -70.84 23.50 -12.94
CA TYR A 5 -69.90 22.52 -13.49
C TYR A 5 -68.67 23.18 -14.12
N PHE A 6 -68.86 24.32 -14.80
CA PHE A 6 -67.74 25.02 -15.44
C PHE A 6 -66.75 25.61 -14.42
N LYS A 7 -67.26 26.11 -13.28
CA LYS A 7 -66.40 26.58 -12.18
C LYS A 7 -65.66 25.44 -11.50
N PHE A 8 -66.31 24.28 -11.35
CA PHE A 8 -65.69 23.10 -10.75
C PHE A 8 -64.59 22.52 -11.66
N ILE A 9 -64.82 22.43 -12.97
CA ILE A 9 -63.83 21.97 -13.94
C ILE A 9 -62.65 22.95 -14.01
N ALA A 10 -62.89 24.25 -14.04
CA ALA A 10 -61.82 25.25 -14.02
C ALA A 10 -60.97 25.18 -12.74
N PHE A 11 -61.60 24.95 -11.58
CA PHE A 11 -60.88 24.79 -10.32
C PHE A 11 -60.04 23.50 -10.29
N LEU A 12 -60.57 22.41 -10.85
CA LEU A 12 -59.88 21.12 -10.95
C LEU A 12 -58.71 21.16 -11.93
N LEU A 13 -58.83 21.94 -13.02
CA LEU A 13 -57.75 22.18 -13.99
C LEU A 13 -56.63 23.04 -13.41
N VAL A 14 -56.97 24.07 -12.62
CA VAL A 14 -55.97 24.88 -11.89
C VAL A 14 -55.27 24.05 -10.81
N TYR A 15 -55.99 23.14 -10.15
CA TYR A 15 -55.41 22.21 -9.17
C TYR A 15 -54.51 21.16 -9.82
N LEU A 16 -54.86 20.66 -11.01
CA LEU A 16 -54.03 19.73 -11.78
C LEU A 16 -52.74 20.40 -12.29
N ILE A 17 -52.83 21.67 -12.72
CA ILE A 17 -51.67 22.47 -13.14
C ILE A 17 -50.77 22.80 -11.92
N ALA A 18 -51.36 23.08 -10.75
CA ALA A 18 -50.61 23.29 -9.51
C ALA A 18 -49.86 22.03 -9.03
N LEU A 19 -50.40 20.83 -9.31
CA LEU A 19 -49.74 19.55 -9.01
C LEU A 19 -48.60 19.19 -9.98
N THR A 20 -48.49 19.84 -11.14
CA THR A 20 -47.37 19.65 -12.08
C THR A 20 -46.14 20.51 -11.77
N VAL A 21 -46.21 21.44 -10.82
CA VAL A 21 -45.10 22.35 -10.48
C VAL A 21 -44.33 21.92 -9.22
N THR A 22 -44.78 20.88 -8.51
CA THR A 22 -43.92 20.18 -7.53
C THR A 22 -43.05 19.15 -8.26
N GLY A 23 -42.26 19.61 -9.23
CA GLY A 23 -41.06 18.90 -9.60
C GLY A 23 -40.14 18.94 -8.40
N CYS A 24 -39.99 17.81 -7.70
CA CYS A 24 -38.84 17.59 -6.83
C CYS A 24 -37.60 17.76 -7.71
N GLY A 25 -37.07 18.98 -7.81
CA GLY A 25 -35.75 19.20 -8.37
C GLY A 25 -34.79 18.40 -7.51
N GLN A 26 -34.30 17.28 -8.03
CA GLN A 26 -33.12 16.65 -7.45
C GLN A 26 -32.06 17.75 -7.38
N LYS A 27 -31.61 18.06 -6.17
CA LYS A 27 -30.51 19.00 -5.96
C LYS A 27 -29.35 18.45 -6.77
N GLU A 28 -28.93 19.21 -7.77
CA GLU A 28 -27.78 18.87 -8.60
C GLU A 28 -26.55 18.70 -7.69
N ILE A 29 -25.88 17.56 -7.79
CA ILE A 29 -24.72 17.23 -6.97
C ILE A 29 -23.60 18.24 -7.27
N ALA A 30 -22.92 18.71 -6.23
CA ALA A 30 -21.99 19.81 -6.34
C ALA A 30 -20.89 19.59 -7.39
N SER A 31 -20.40 18.35 -7.52
CA SER A 31 -19.35 17.98 -8.48
C SER A 31 -19.79 18.06 -9.95
N ALA A 32 -21.09 18.00 -10.27
CA ALA A 32 -21.57 18.19 -11.64
C ALA A 32 -21.49 19.66 -12.11
N ARG A 33 -21.49 20.61 -11.16
CA ARG A 33 -21.57 22.04 -11.47
C ARG A 33 -20.23 22.59 -11.94
N SER A 34 -20.25 23.31 -13.06
CA SER A 34 -19.11 24.08 -13.53
C SER A 34 -18.79 25.23 -12.58
N THR A 35 -17.51 25.52 -12.39
CA THR A 35 -17.02 26.72 -11.69
C THR A 35 -17.13 27.98 -12.55
N GLY A 36 -17.37 27.84 -13.86
CA GLY A 36 -17.32 28.93 -14.83
C GLY A 36 -15.92 29.44 -15.14
N LYS A 37 -14.87 28.84 -14.55
CA LYS A 37 -13.47 29.23 -14.74
C LYS A 37 -12.80 28.27 -15.71
N GLU A 38 -12.57 28.71 -16.93
CA GLU A 38 -11.98 27.89 -18.00
C GLU A 38 -10.63 27.25 -17.59
N GLU A 39 -9.75 28.00 -16.91
CA GLU A 39 -8.48 27.47 -16.39
C GLU A 39 -8.70 26.31 -15.40
N TYR A 40 -9.74 26.37 -14.57
CA TYR A 40 -10.04 25.30 -13.62
C TYR A 40 -10.61 24.06 -14.31
N GLU A 41 -11.59 24.27 -15.19
CA GLU A 41 -12.26 23.20 -15.92
C GLU A 41 -11.31 22.45 -16.87
N ASN A 42 -10.26 23.11 -17.36
CA ASN A 42 -9.24 22.53 -18.23
C ASN A 42 -8.08 21.85 -17.48
N GLN A 43 -8.05 21.84 -16.14
CA GLN A 43 -7.04 21.06 -15.42
C GLN A 43 -7.20 19.58 -15.75
N MET A 44 -6.07 18.89 -15.96
CA MET A 44 -6.02 17.53 -16.47
C MET A 44 -5.48 16.57 -15.44
N ILE A 45 -5.93 15.32 -15.54
CA ILE A 45 -5.33 14.16 -14.91
C ILE A 45 -4.82 13.26 -16.04
N VAL A 46 -3.59 12.80 -15.92
CA VAL A 46 -2.95 11.88 -16.87
C VAL A 46 -3.26 10.44 -16.44
N ILE A 47 -3.73 9.63 -17.36
CA ILE A 47 -3.93 8.19 -17.18
C ILE A 47 -2.85 7.47 -17.99
N GLN A 48 -1.88 6.87 -17.32
CA GLN A 48 -0.78 6.13 -17.93
C GLN A 48 -1.18 4.65 -18.05
N CYS A 49 -1.30 4.16 -19.27
CA CYS A 49 -1.62 2.78 -19.57
C CYS A 49 -0.36 1.89 -19.49
N PRO A 50 -0.48 0.55 -19.38
CA PRO A 50 0.67 -0.35 -19.23
C PRO A 50 1.70 -0.30 -20.38
N ASN A 51 1.30 0.16 -21.56
CA ASN A 51 2.13 0.30 -22.75
C ASN A 51 2.77 1.71 -22.89
N ASP A 52 2.85 2.45 -21.79
CA ASP A 52 3.31 3.84 -21.72
C ASP A 52 2.51 4.84 -22.56
N VAL A 53 1.32 4.47 -23.02
CA VAL A 53 0.39 5.41 -23.64
C VAL A 53 -0.27 6.26 -22.57
N GLU A 54 -0.12 7.57 -22.68
CA GLU A 54 -0.81 8.53 -21.84
C GLU A 54 -2.13 8.96 -22.47
N LYS A 55 -3.21 8.82 -21.70
CA LYS A 55 -4.52 9.41 -21.96
C LYS A 55 -4.76 10.55 -20.96
N LYS A 56 -5.63 11.49 -21.30
CA LYS A 56 -5.88 12.67 -20.45
C LYS A 56 -7.36 12.88 -20.29
N VAL A 57 -7.76 13.22 -19.08
CA VAL A 57 -9.14 13.60 -18.75
C VAL A 57 -9.13 14.94 -18.04
N THR A 58 -10.00 15.84 -18.47
CA THR A 58 -10.18 17.16 -17.87
C THR A 58 -11.21 17.12 -16.75
N VAL A 59 -11.14 18.08 -15.82
CA VAL A 59 -12.22 18.32 -14.86
C VAL A 59 -13.56 18.46 -15.57
N SER A 60 -13.62 19.25 -16.65
CA SER A 60 -14.85 19.50 -17.41
C SER A 60 -15.51 18.24 -17.98
N GLU A 61 -14.71 17.24 -18.36
CA GLU A 61 -15.21 15.96 -18.87
C GLU A 61 -15.72 15.08 -17.74
N MET A 62 -14.97 15.01 -16.64
CA MET A 62 -15.35 14.22 -15.46
C MET A 62 -16.66 14.72 -14.81
N ARG A 63 -16.96 16.02 -14.87
CA ARG A 63 -18.24 16.56 -14.35
C ARG A 63 -19.47 16.09 -15.11
N LYS A 64 -19.32 15.65 -16.37
CA LYS A 64 -20.42 15.19 -17.22
C LYS A 64 -20.81 13.74 -16.95
N LEU A 65 -19.98 13.00 -16.22
CA LEU A 65 -20.26 11.64 -15.77
C LEU A 65 -21.32 11.63 -14.68
N ASP A 66 -21.86 10.45 -14.41
CA ASP A 66 -22.68 10.22 -13.23
C ASP A 66 -21.88 10.57 -11.97
N GLN A 67 -22.47 11.38 -11.11
CA GLN A 67 -21.83 11.85 -9.87
C GLN A 67 -22.44 11.11 -8.70
N ILE A 68 -21.58 10.70 -7.76
CA ILE A 68 -22.01 10.18 -6.47
C ILE A 68 -21.55 11.11 -5.35
N GLU A 69 -22.29 11.09 -4.25
CA GLU A 69 -22.02 11.89 -3.07
C GLU A 69 -22.08 10.97 -1.84
N PHE A 70 -21.07 11.08 -0.97
CA PHE A 70 -21.01 10.28 0.24
C PHE A 70 -20.34 11.04 1.38
N ASP A 71 -20.66 10.63 2.60
CA ASP A 71 -20.04 11.14 3.80
C ASP A 71 -18.67 10.47 3.97
N ALA A 72 -17.65 11.32 3.99
CA ALA A 72 -16.26 10.97 4.09
C ALA A 72 -15.75 11.29 5.50
N SER A 73 -15.04 10.34 6.10
CA SER A 73 -14.41 10.54 7.40
C SER A 73 -12.94 10.16 7.33
N LEU A 74 -12.08 11.10 7.69
CA LEU A 74 -10.64 10.97 7.72
C LEU A 74 -10.13 11.17 9.15
N THR A 75 -9.58 10.14 9.77
CA THR A 75 -8.85 10.32 11.03
C THR A 75 -7.45 10.84 10.74
N ARG A 76 -7.15 12.09 11.13
CA ARG A 76 -5.83 12.73 11.01
C ARG A 76 -4.79 12.06 11.92
N THR A 77 -3.50 12.28 11.62
CA THR A 77 -2.36 11.88 12.48
C THR A 77 -2.48 12.32 13.92
N THR A 78 -3.15 13.45 14.14
CA THR A 78 -3.38 14.06 15.46
C THR A 78 -4.50 13.39 16.25
N GLY A 79 -5.15 12.36 15.70
CA GLY A 79 -6.36 11.75 16.27
C GLY A 79 -7.64 12.55 16.02
N LEU A 80 -7.55 13.70 15.32
CA LEU A 80 -8.72 14.49 14.95
C LEU A 80 -9.46 13.81 13.80
N LEU A 81 -10.73 13.47 14.02
CA LEU A 81 -11.63 13.05 12.96
C LEU A 81 -12.04 14.28 12.14
N GLU A 82 -11.75 14.24 10.85
CA GLU A 82 -12.22 15.21 9.87
C GLU A 82 -13.34 14.56 9.07
N GLU A 83 -14.54 15.09 9.21
CA GLU A 83 -15.70 14.65 8.43
C GLU A 83 -16.00 15.71 7.37
N PHE A 84 -16.27 15.26 6.17
CA PHE A 84 -16.62 16.11 5.04
C PHE A 84 -17.50 15.34 4.07
N LYS A 85 -18.17 16.04 3.18
CA LYS A 85 -18.95 15.42 2.12
C LYS A 85 -18.18 15.44 0.81
N ALA A 86 -17.87 14.27 0.27
CA ALA A 86 -17.16 14.17 -1.01
C ALA A 86 -18.14 13.89 -2.15
N ALA A 87 -17.91 14.49 -3.30
CA ALA A 87 -18.66 14.18 -4.51
C ALA A 87 -17.79 14.17 -5.77
N GLY A 88 -18.03 13.21 -6.66
CA GLY A 88 -17.29 13.01 -7.90
C GLY A 88 -17.77 11.77 -8.67
N PRO A 89 -17.23 11.53 -9.88
CA PRO A 89 -17.47 10.27 -10.58
C PRO A 89 -16.68 9.11 -9.97
N THR A 90 -17.12 7.89 -10.29
CA THR A 90 -16.36 6.69 -9.96
C THR A 90 -15.13 6.56 -10.86
N MET A 91 -14.09 5.90 -10.38
CA MET A 91 -12.92 5.59 -11.21
C MET A 91 -13.27 4.71 -12.42
N LYS A 92 -14.28 3.84 -12.28
CA LYS A 92 -14.79 3.04 -13.40
C LYS A 92 -15.29 3.93 -14.54
N ASP A 93 -16.08 4.95 -14.23
CA ASP A 93 -16.63 5.86 -15.24
C ASP A 93 -15.56 6.79 -15.83
N VAL A 94 -14.58 7.21 -15.01
CA VAL A 94 -13.44 8.00 -15.48
C VAL A 94 -12.58 7.22 -16.47
N LEU A 95 -12.31 5.94 -16.21
CA LEU A 95 -11.57 5.09 -17.16
C LEU A 95 -12.37 4.83 -18.44
N ALA A 96 -13.69 4.66 -18.33
CA ALA A 96 -14.55 4.50 -19.50
C ALA A 96 -14.53 5.72 -20.46
N LEU A 97 -14.29 6.95 -19.95
CA LEU A 97 -14.11 8.14 -20.80
C LEU A 97 -12.92 8.04 -21.76
N VAL A 98 -11.93 7.24 -21.38
CA VAL A 98 -10.69 7.07 -22.14
C VAL A 98 -10.61 5.67 -22.75
N ASP A 99 -11.75 5.00 -22.96
CA ASP A 99 -11.87 3.66 -23.53
C ASP A 99 -11.10 2.57 -22.74
N GLU A 100 -11.08 2.68 -21.41
CA GLU A 100 -10.46 1.70 -20.50
C GLU A 100 -11.50 1.07 -19.56
N ASP A 101 -11.36 -0.22 -19.26
CA ASP A 101 -12.19 -0.93 -18.28
C ASP A 101 -11.37 -1.19 -17.01
N ILE A 102 -11.85 -0.73 -15.85
CA ILE A 102 -11.17 -0.94 -14.57
C ILE A 102 -10.91 -2.42 -14.24
N SER A 103 -11.76 -3.34 -14.75
CA SER A 103 -11.64 -4.78 -14.52
C SER A 103 -10.50 -5.45 -15.29
N ASP A 104 -9.94 -4.78 -16.30
CA ASP A 104 -8.75 -5.24 -17.02
C ASP A 104 -7.46 -5.03 -16.21
N TYR A 105 -7.53 -4.26 -15.12
CA TYR A 105 -6.39 -3.88 -14.32
C TYR A 105 -6.36 -4.59 -12.96
N LYS A 106 -5.16 -5.00 -12.55
CA LYS A 106 -4.90 -5.61 -11.23
C LYS A 106 -4.67 -4.57 -10.15
N ALA A 107 -4.15 -3.41 -10.48
CA ALA A 107 -3.94 -2.34 -9.50
C ALA A 107 -3.99 -0.96 -10.17
N LEU A 108 -4.20 0.07 -9.36
CA LEU A 108 -4.21 1.47 -9.79
C LEU A 108 -3.26 2.28 -8.91
N GLY A 109 -2.27 2.92 -9.52
CA GLY A 109 -1.36 3.84 -8.83
C GLY A 109 -1.81 5.29 -8.96
N PHE A 110 -1.95 6.01 -7.86
CA PHE A 110 -2.37 7.42 -7.84
C PHE A 110 -1.25 8.31 -7.36
N PHE A 111 -0.84 9.27 -8.19
CA PHE A 111 0.17 10.27 -7.86
C PHE A 111 -0.48 11.64 -7.61
N GLY A 112 -0.18 12.21 -6.45
CA GLY A 112 -0.44 13.60 -6.13
C GLY A 112 0.70 14.49 -6.62
N ARG A 113 0.39 15.75 -6.97
CA ARG A 113 1.38 16.77 -7.37
C ARG A 113 2.44 17.07 -6.31
N ASP A 114 2.19 16.69 -5.06
CA ASP A 114 3.12 16.80 -3.94
C ASP A 114 4.13 15.64 -3.87
N GLY A 115 4.11 14.73 -4.85
CA GLY A 115 4.95 13.53 -4.88
C GLY A 115 4.37 12.37 -4.08
N TYR A 116 3.23 12.55 -3.41
CA TYR A 116 2.55 11.47 -2.72
C TYR A 116 2.08 10.41 -3.72
N TYR A 117 2.28 9.14 -3.40
CA TYR A 117 1.80 8.02 -4.19
C TYR A 117 1.01 7.04 -3.34
N CYS A 118 -0.06 6.51 -3.91
CA CYS A 118 -0.83 5.43 -3.33
C CYS A 118 -1.13 4.38 -4.38
N LEU A 119 -0.81 3.12 -4.07
CA LEU A 119 -1.20 1.98 -4.90
C LEU A 119 -2.46 1.33 -4.31
N VAL A 120 -3.53 1.37 -5.08
CA VAL A 120 -4.78 0.68 -4.78
C VAL A 120 -4.68 -0.75 -5.31
N THR A 121 -4.76 -1.71 -4.39
CA THR A 121 -4.63 -3.15 -4.64
C THR A 121 -5.89 -3.74 -5.27
N PRO A 122 -5.81 -4.96 -5.87
CA PRO A 122 -7.00 -5.62 -6.40
C PRO A 122 -8.07 -5.83 -5.34
N GLU A 123 -7.67 -6.16 -4.11
CA GLU A 123 -8.59 -6.30 -2.98
C GLU A 123 -9.39 -5.02 -2.72
N ILE A 124 -8.75 -3.85 -2.81
CA ILE A 124 -9.48 -2.59 -2.61
C ILE A 124 -10.39 -2.30 -3.80
N ILE A 125 -9.91 -2.53 -5.04
CA ILE A 125 -10.71 -2.34 -6.27
C ILE A 125 -11.96 -3.23 -6.27
N GLU A 126 -11.84 -4.46 -5.76
CA GLU A 126 -12.94 -5.44 -5.72
C GLU A 126 -13.97 -5.15 -4.62
N ASN A 127 -13.53 -4.59 -3.48
CA ASN A 127 -14.38 -4.44 -2.29
C ASN A 127 -14.89 -3.01 -2.05
N PHE A 128 -14.28 -2.00 -2.67
CA PHE A 128 -14.63 -0.60 -2.42
C PHE A 128 -14.87 0.18 -3.70
N GLU A 129 -15.73 1.20 -3.59
CA GLU A 129 -15.95 2.16 -4.66
C GLU A 129 -14.90 3.27 -4.59
N LEU A 130 -14.12 3.40 -5.67
CA LEU A 130 -13.11 4.44 -5.80
C LEU A 130 -13.75 5.68 -6.42
N VAL A 131 -13.74 6.80 -5.70
CA VAL A 131 -14.34 8.06 -6.16
C VAL A 131 -13.27 9.11 -6.35
N LEU A 132 -13.28 9.75 -7.51
CA LEU A 132 -12.40 10.86 -7.82
C LEU A 132 -13.15 12.17 -7.53
N ALA A 133 -13.12 12.60 -6.28
CA ALA A 133 -13.88 13.75 -5.81
C ALA A 133 -13.45 15.04 -6.51
N LEU A 134 -14.42 15.76 -7.05
CA LEU A 134 -14.30 17.08 -7.69
C LEU A 134 -14.96 18.19 -6.86
N ALA A 135 -15.71 17.82 -5.82
CA ALA A 135 -16.33 18.73 -4.88
C ALA A 135 -16.21 18.19 -3.46
N ILE A 136 -16.01 19.09 -2.50
CA ILE A 136 -16.02 18.82 -1.06
C ILE A 136 -16.97 19.81 -0.40
N ASP A 137 -17.82 19.35 0.51
CA ASP A 137 -18.76 20.17 1.30
C ASP A 137 -19.59 21.12 0.43
N ASP A 138 -20.25 20.57 -0.58
CA ASP A 138 -21.06 21.30 -1.56
C ASP A 138 -20.29 22.36 -2.38
N ASN A 139 -18.94 22.44 -2.30
CA ASN A 139 -18.13 23.37 -3.08
C ASN A 139 -17.61 22.72 -4.38
N PRO A 140 -18.02 23.18 -5.57
CA PRO A 140 -17.58 22.63 -6.85
C PRO A 140 -16.11 22.96 -7.19
N GLU A 141 -15.48 23.91 -6.51
CA GLU A 141 -14.09 24.30 -6.73
C GLU A 141 -13.23 23.82 -5.56
N LEU A 142 -12.37 22.83 -5.83
CA LEU A 142 -11.43 22.33 -4.85
C LEU A 142 -10.35 23.37 -4.54
N PRO A 143 -9.96 23.53 -3.26
CA PRO A 143 -8.79 24.28 -2.86
C PRO A 143 -7.50 23.90 -3.62
N ALA A 144 -6.52 24.81 -3.63
CA ALA A 144 -5.28 24.63 -4.39
C ALA A 144 -4.47 23.37 -4.00
N ASP A 145 -4.57 22.96 -2.73
CA ASP A 145 -3.92 21.80 -2.12
C ASP A 145 -4.73 20.50 -2.25
N THR A 146 -5.82 20.52 -3.02
CA THR A 146 -6.65 19.34 -3.31
C THR A 146 -7.01 19.20 -4.79
N ARG A 147 -7.08 20.29 -5.56
CA ARG A 147 -7.34 20.28 -7.02
C ARG A 147 -6.23 19.56 -7.82
N PRO A 148 -6.53 19.00 -9.00
CA PRO A 148 -7.81 19.03 -9.70
C PRO A 148 -8.85 18.05 -9.14
N ALA A 149 -8.40 17.00 -8.47
CA ALA A 149 -9.26 16.00 -7.86
C ALA A 149 -8.58 15.35 -6.64
N ARG A 150 -9.42 14.72 -5.81
CA ARG A 150 -8.99 13.93 -4.65
C ARG A 150 -9.56 12.52 -4.76
N LEU A 151 -8.70 11.50 -4.68
CA LEU A 151 -9.17 10.13 -4.49
C LEU A 151 -9.78 10.01 -3.09
N CYS A 152 -10.97 9.43 -3.02
CA CYS A 152 -11.68 9.12 -1.79
C CYS A 152 -12.21 7.68 -1.89
N ILE A 153 -11.93 6.86 -0.89
CA ILE A 153 -12.39 5.46 -0.82
C ILE A 153 -13.11 5.29 0.52
N GLN A 154 -14.43 5.18 0.48
CA GLN A 154 -15.22 5.07 1.71
C GLN A 154 -14.91 3.75 2.43
N GLY A 155 -14.70 3.81 3.75
CA GLY A 155 -14.33 2.64 4.56
C GLY A 155 -12.83 2.37 4.63
N GLU A 156 -12.02 3.06 3.82
CA GLU A 156 -10.57 2.94 3.82
C GLU A 156 -9.86 4.04 4.59
N PHE A 157 -8.64 3.74 5.03
CA PHE A 157 -7.82 4.68 5.81
C PHE A 157 -7.34 5.87 4.98
N GLY A 158 -7.09 6.97 5.68
CA GLY A 158 -6.69 8.25 5.09
C GLY A 158 -5.56 8.25 4.06
N PRO A 159 -4.54 7.39 4.14
CA PRO A 159 -3.50 7.31 3.10
C PRO A 159 -3.99 6.85 1.73
N TYR A 160 -5.12 6.14 1.64
CA TYR A 160 -5.75 5.84 0.35
C TYR A 160 -6.46 7.07 -0.26
N TRP A 161 -6.46 8.21 0.44
CA TRP A 161 -7.17 9.41 0.03
C TRP A 161 -6.20 10.45 -0.53
N VAL A 162 -5.76 10.21 -1.77
CA VAL A 162 -4.73 11.01 -2.45
C VAL A 162 -5.31 12.38 -2.83
N ARG A 163 -4.66 13.45 -2.40
CA ARG A 163 -4.98 14.83 -2.82
C ARG A 163 -4.20 15.20 -4.07
N MET A 164 -4.69 16.21 -4.80
CA MET A 164 -3.99 16.78 -5.95
C MET A 164 -3.61 15.73 -6.99
N VAL A 165 -4.51 14.77 -7.24
CA VAL A 165 -4.26 13.69 -8.20
C VAL A 165 -3.91 14.30 -9.55
N GLU A 166 -2.70 14.05 -10.04
CA GLU A 166 -2.24 14.49 -11.37
C GLU A 166 -2.04 13.34 -12.34
N ARG A 167 -1.75 12.15 -11.81
CA ARG A 167 -1.48 10.96 -12.62
C ARG A 167 -2.06 9.73 -11.98
N ILE A 168 -2.62 8.87 -12.81
CA ILE A 168 -3.13 7.55 -12.47
C ILE A 168 -2.41 6.55 -13.37
N VAL A 169 -1.76 5.55 -12.80
CA VAL A 169 -1.05 4.48 -13.53
C VAL A 169 -1.88 3.21 -13.45
N LEU A 170 -2.16 2.61 -14.61
CA LEU A 170 -2.92 1.39 -14.73
C LEU A 170 -1.98 0.20 -14.80
N TYR A 171 -2.14 -0.76 -13.91
CA TYR A 171 -1.32 -1.97 -13.86
C TYR A 171 -2.16 -3.16 -14.30
N ASP A 172 -1.92 -3.70 -15.50
CA ASP A 172 -2.54 -4.95 -15.98
C ASP A 172 -1.95 -6.18 -15.25
N GLN A 173 -0.78 -6.01 -14.67
CA GLN A 173 -0.08 -6.98 -13.83
C GLN A 173 0.56 -6.25 -12.66
N ILE A 174 0.52 -6.87 -11.49
CA ILE A 174 1.40 -6.47 -10.40
C ILE A 174 2.73 -7.19 -10.64
N PRO A 175 3.88 -6.50 -10.62
CA PRO A 175 5.18 -7.15 -10.71
C PRO A 175 5.25 -8.31 -9.73
N GLN A 176 5.40 -9.52 -10.25
CA GLN A 176 5.44 -10.71 -9.40
C GLN A 176 6.68 -10.66 -8.51
N LYS A 177 6.48 -10.96 -7.24
CA LYS A 177 7.60 -11.24 -6.34
C LYS A 177 8.17 -12.61 -6.68
N ASP A 178 9.48 -12.65 -6.84
CA ASP A 178 10.28 -13.87 -6.97
C ASP A 178 11.47 -13.72 -6.03
N ILE A 179 11.26 -14.04 -4.75
CA ILE A 179 12.28 -13.85 -3.72
C ILE A 179 13.41 -14.84 -3.94
N LYS A 180 14.59 -14.31 -4.27
CA LYS A 180 15.82 -15.06 -4.52
C LYS A 180 16.79 -15.00 -3.35
N SER A 181 16.70 -13.97 -2.53
CA SER A 181 17.62 -13.73 -1.41
C SER A 181 16.86 -13.38 -0.14
N VAL A 182 17.27 -13.98 0.98
CA VAL A 182 16.71 -13.73 2.31
C VAL A 182 17.86 -13.35 3.24
N TRP A 183 17.80 -12.16 3.80
CA TRP A 183 18.86 -11.55 4.60
C TRP A 183 18.48 -11.49 6.08
N VAL A 184 19.45 -11.68 6.97
CA VAL A 184 19.27 -11.34 8.39
C VAL A 184 19.48 -9.84 8.54
N PHE A 185 18.41 -9.10 8.88
CA PHE A 185 18.42 -7.63 8.80
C PHE A 185 19.55 -7.00 9.61
N LYS A 186 19.79 -7.48 10.84
CA LYS A 186 20.85 -6.94 11.71
C LYS A 186 22.24 -7.05 11.10
N ASN A 187 22.55 -8.16 10.43
CA ASN A 187 23.82 -8.35 9.73
C ASN A 187 23.84 -7.55 8.41
N LEU A 188 22.70 -7.47 7.71
CA LEU A 188 22.54 -6.68 6.50
C LEU A 188 22.79 -5.19 6.71
N ILE A 189 22.52 -4.62 7.88
CA ILE A 189 22.71 -3.19 8.15
C ILE A 189 24.09 -2.85 8.72
N GLU A 190 24.99 -3.82 8.88
CA GLU A 190 26.31 -3.56 9.45
C GLU A 190 27.05 -2.48 8.64
N GLY A 191 27.60 -1.48 9.34
CA GLY A 191 28.27 -0.33 8.75
C GLY A 191 27.34 0.77 8.21
N ILE A 192 26.02 0.62 8.31
CA ILE A 192 25.07 1.73 8.11
C ILE A 192 25.01 2.54 9.40
N GLN A 193 25.25 3.85 9.32
CA GLN A 193 25.09 4.73 10.47
C GLN A 193 23.60 4.92 10.76
N PRO A 194 23.12 4.61 11.99
CA PRO A 194 21.74 4.88 12.37
C PRO A 194 21.41 6.37 12.35
N TYR A 195 20.15 6.66 12.03
CA TYR A 195 19.56 7.97 12.18
C TYR A 195 18.76 8.00 13.48
N GLU A 196 19.09 8.95 14.37
CA GLU A 196 18.31 9.21 15.58
C GLU A 196 16.95 9.80 15.18
N TYR A 197 15.88 9.09 15.51
CA TYR A 197 14.51 9.50 15.19
C TYR A 197 13.69 9.70 16.47
N GLU A 198 13.09 10.88 16.63
CA GLU A 198 12.18 11.14 17.74
C GLU A 198 10.78 10.59 17.45
N TYR A 199 10.36 9.56 18.20
CA TYR A 199 9.04 8.95 18.12
C TYR A 199 8.37 8.94 19.51
N TYR A 200 7.23 9.63 19.65
CA TYR A 200 6.53 9.82 20.94
C TYR A 200 7.41 10.36 22.09
N GLY A 201 8.40 11.20 21.78
CA GLY A 201 9.34 11.74 22.77
C GLY A 201 10.40 10.76 23.25
N SER A 202 10.52 9.59 22.60
CA SER A 202 11.68 8.71 22.67
C SER A 202 12.59 9.02 21.48
N GLU A 203 13.89 9.16 21.73
CA GLU A 203 14.92 9.19 20.69
C GLU A 203 15.38 7.75 20.49
N ASP A 204 15.04 7.15 19.34
CA ASP A 204 15.36 5.77 19.02
C ASP A 204 16.12 5.69 17.70
N ASP A 205 17.03 4.72 17.59
CA ASP A 205 17.79 4.50 16.36
C ASP A 205 16.92 3.89 15.25
N ALA A 206 17.10 4.41 14.03
CA ALA A 206 16.43 3.95 12.84
C ALA A 206 17.36 3.85 11.63
N ILE A 207 17.11 2.88 10.75
CA ILE A 207 17.87 2.65 9.52
C ILE A 207 17.03 3.06 8.32
N GLU A 208 17.55 3.95 7.48
CA GLU A 208 16.90 4.35 6.24
C GLU A 208 16.88 3.21 5.22
N LEU A 209 15.70 2.87 4.72
CA LEU A 209 15.53 1.71 3.84
C LEU A 209 16.23 1.87 2.49
N VAL A 210 16.42 3.10 2.00
CA VAL A 210 17.20 3.34 0.76
C VAL A 210 18.63 2.81 0.87
N GLN A 211 19.25 2.94 2.05
CA GLN A 211 20.61 2.44 2.30
C GLN A 211 20.63 0.90 2.36
N VAL A 212 19.53 0.29 2.80
CA VAL A 212 19.35 -1.17 2.79
C VAL A 212 19.13 -1.68 1.37
N PHE A 213 18.27 -1.03 0.60
CA PHE A 213 17.96 -1.39 -0.79
C PHE A 213 19.17 -1.29 -1.72
N ALA A 214 20.12 -0.40 -1.43
CA ALA A 214 21.39 -0.33 -2.14
C ALA A 214 22.26 -1.60 -2.00
N ARG A 215 21.94 -2.49 -1.05
CA ARG A 215 22.60 -3.80 -0.86
C ARG A 215 21.87 -4.96 -1.53
N PHE A 216 20.67 -4.73 -2.08
CA PHE A 216 19.90 -5.74 -2.79
C PHE A 216 20.33 -5.85 -4.25
N ASP A 217 20.20 -7.05 -4.82
CA ASP A 217 20.66 -7.33 -6.18
C ASP A 217 19.73 -6.68 -7.23
N GLU A 218 18.43 -6.60 -6.95
CA GLU A 218 17.42 -6.09 -7.88
C GLU A 218 16.29 -5.34 -7.15
N ILE A 219 16.04 -4.09 -7.54
CA ILE A 219 14.91 -3.29 -7.06
C ILE A 219 14.03 -2.87 -8.24
N ASN A 220 12.76 -3.25 -8.17
CA ASN A 220 11.72 -2.73 -9.06
C ASN A 220 10.82 -1.74 -8.30
N ASN A 221 10.86 -0.45 -8.69
CA ASN A 221 10.08 0.62 -8.07
C ASN A 221 8.56 0.52 -8.31
N GLU A 222 8.13 -0.34 -9.24
CA GLU A 222 6.72 -0.63 -9.52
C GLU A 222 6.20 -1.81 -8.69
N ALA A 223 7.09 -2.55 -8.02
CA ALA A 223 6.71 -3.67 -7.17
C ALA A 223 6.19 -3.20 -5.80
N PHE A 224 5.58 -4.13 -5.07
CA PHE A 224 5.21 -3.88 -3.67
C PHE A 224 6.41 -4.07 -2.74
N PHE A 225 6.53 -3.17 -1.78
CA PHE A 225 7.20 -3.44 -0.53
C PHE A 225 6.18 -4.09 0.42
N THR A 226 6.48 -5.29 0.92
CA THR A 226 5.57 -6.00 1.84
C THR A 226 6.23 -6.12 3.20
N MET A 227 5.49 -5.87 4.27
CA MET A 227 5.92 -6.11 5.65
C MET A 227 4.95 -7.06 6.31
N LYS A 228 5.45 -7.91 7.20
CA LYS A 228 4.62 -8.69 8.11
C LYS A 228 5.12 -8.55 9.55
N SER A 229 4.21 -8.33 10.49
CA SER A 229 4.50 -8.34 11.93
C SER A 229 4.42 -9.73 12.53
N ALA A 230 5.00 -9.88 13.73
CA ALA A 230 5.02 -11.11 14.51
C ALA A 230 3.62 -11.63 14.87
N ASP A 231 2.61 -10.76 14.96
CA ASP A 231 1.20 -11.14 15.16
C ASP A 231 0.49 -11.58 13.86
N GLY A 232 1.20 -11.57 12.73
CA GLY A 232 0.70 -11.99 11.44
C GLY A 232 0.08 -10.88 10.58
N PHE A 233 -0.02 -9.63 11.07
CA PHE A 233 -0.53 -8.53 10.26
C PHE A 233 0.40 -8.24 9.08
N LEU A 234 -0.17 -8.23 7.87
CA LEU A 234 0.52 -8.06 6.61
C LEU A 234 0.15 -6.70 6.01
N LYS A 235 1.15 -5.94 5.56
CA LYS A 235 0.95 -4.64 4.92
C LYS A 235 1.74 -4.55 3.62
N ASN A 236 1.09 -4.07 2.57
CA ASN A 236 1.74 -3.70 1.33
C ASN A 236 1.86 -2.17 1.24
N GLU A 237 3.02 -1.72 0.81
CA GLU A 237 3.34 -0.33 0.50
C GLU A 237 3.94 -0.29 -0.90
N ALA A 238 3.82 0.86 -1.54
CA ALA A 238 4.43 1.06 -2.84
C ALA A 238 5.95 1.27 -2.73
N MET A 239 6.74 0.59 -3.57
CA MET A 239 8.20 0.70 -3.48
C MET A 239 8.71 2.13 -3.69
N ASN A 240 8.14 2.87 -4.64
CA ASN A 240 8.52 4.27 -4.88
C ASN A 240 8.31 5.20 -3.66
N VAL A 241 7.33 4.93 -2.80
CA VAL A 241 7.08 5.64 -1.54
C VAL A 241 8.11 5.23 -0.49
N VAL A 242 8.36 3.93 -0.37
CA VAL A 242 9.33 3.38 0.59
C VAL A 242 10.76 3.84 0.26
N SER A 243 11.07 4.02 -1.03
CA SER A 243 12.33 4.60 -1.50
C SER A 243 12.47 6.10 -1.22
N GLN A 244 11.49 6.75 -0.59
CA GLN A 244 11.48 8.19 -0.29
C GLN A 244 11.22 8.44 1.21
N GLY A 245 12.24 8.18 2.04
CA GLY A 245 12.20 8.54 3.45
C GLY A 245 11.39 7.57 4.33
N TYR A 246 11.48 6.27 4.06
CA TYR A 246 11.11 5.24 5.02
C TYR A 246 12.34 4.74 5.78
N TYR A 247 12.11 4.41 7.05
CA TYR A 247 13.11 3.87 7.94
C TYR A 247 12.53 2.68 8.70
N ILE A 248 13.40 1.80 9.18
CA ILE A 248 13.08 0.81 10.19
C ILE A 248 13.71 1.25 11.50
N LYS A 249 12.86 1.59 12.46
CA LYS A 249 13.24 1.74 13.87
C LYS A 249 13.73 0.39 14.39
N ILE A 250 14.92 0.35 14.98
CA ILE A 250 15.55 -0.88 15.47
C ILE A 250 15.59 -0.99 16.99
N GLU A 251 15.30 0.10 17.71
CA GLU A 251 15.29 0.13 19.18
C GLU A 251 13.99 0.70 19.75
N GLY A 252 13.81 0.57 21.07
CA GLY A 252 12.67 1.09 21.80
C GLY A 252 11.35 0.32 21.59
N GLU A 253 10.26 0.86 22.13
CA GLU A 253 8.95 0.18 22.09
C GLU A 253 8.47 -0.05 20.64
N GLY A 254 7.96 -1.26 20.39
CA GLY A 254 7.39 -1.66 19.10
C GLY A 254 8.41 -2.02 18.03
N ALA A 255 9.71 -1.86 18.27
CA ALA A 255 10.73 -2.25 17.32
C ALA A 255 10.75 -3.78 17.07
N PRO A 256 11.09 -4.23 15.86
CA PRO A 256 11.35 -3.43 14.66
C PRO A 256 10.05 -2.81 14.11
N MET A 257 10.11 -1.54 13.69
CA MET A 257 8.91 -0.81 13.25
C MET A 257 9.20 0.11 12.08
N ASN A 258 8.34 0.14 11.07
CA ASN A 258 8.50 1.09 9.97
C ASN A 258 8.08 2.50 10.42
N ILE A 259 8.90 3.49 10.10
CA ILE A 259 8.63 4.90 10.37
C ILE A 259 8.93 5.71 9.13
N SER A 260 8.26 6.85 8.99
CA SER A 260 8.52 7.82 7.95
C SER A 260 7.98 9.17 8.41
N PRO A 261 8.58 10.29 8.02
CA PRO A 261 7.97 11.62 8.20
C PRO A 261 6.57 11.72 7.60
N TYR A 262 6.23 10.85 6.63
CA TYR A 262 4.95 10.85 5.93
C TYR A 262 3.95 9.81 6.46
N ILE A 263 4.39 8.86 7.30
CA ILE A 263 3.51 7.85 7.89
C ILE A 263 2.83 8.42 9.13
N ARG A 264 1.52 8.20 9.22
CA ARG A 264 0.74 8.62 10.38
C ARG A 264 1.03 7.78 11.61
N LEU A 265 1.00 8.39 12.78
CA LEU A 265 1.04 7.68 14.06
C LEU A 265 -0.07 6.61 14.09
N GLY A 266 0.30 5.39 14.47
CA GLY A 266 -0.62 4.23 14.51
C GLY A 266 -0.76 3.49 13.19
N MET A 267 -0.15 3.98 12.09
CA MET A 267 -0.08 3.27 10.80
C MET A 267 1.22 2.51 10.60
N ASN A 268 2.03 2.46 11.66
CA ASN A 268 3.25 1.71 11.75
C ASN A 268 2.93 0.23 12.01
N VAL A 269 3.60 -0.65 11.27
CA VAL A 269 3.70 -2.07 11.56
C VAL A 269 4.76 -2.21 12.65
N LYS A 270 4.33 -2.59 13.85
CA LYS A 270 5.22 -2.89 14.99
C LYS A 270 5.66 -4.35 14.93
N HIS A 271 6.75 -4.68 15.62
CA HIS A 271 7.20 -6.06 15.77
C HIS A 271 7.35 -6.76 14.41
N ILE A 272 7.95 -6.06 13.44
CA ILE A 272 8.10 -6.58 12.07
C ILE A 272 8.93 -7.87 12.12
N ALA A 273 8.36 -8.96 11.63
CA ALA A 273 9.02 -10.25 11.46
C ALA A 273 9.86 -10.29 10.19
N TRP A 274 9.33 -9.74 9.10
CA TRP A 274 10.06 -9.62 7.85
C TRP A 274 9.50 -8.52 6.95
N PHE A 275 10.32 -8.06 6.01
CA PHE A 275 9.85 -7.29 4.86
C PHE A 275 10.47 -7.80 3.56
N SER A 276 9.84 -7.54 2.42
CA SER A 276 10.36 -7.93 1.10
C SER A 276 10.08 -6.94 -0.01
N THR A 277 10.97 -6.94 -0.99
CA THR A 277 10.88 -6.22 -2.27
C THR A 277 10.38 -7.18 -3.37
N ASN A 278 10.75 -6.94 -4.62
CA ASN A 278 10.51 -7.86 -5.74
C ASN A 278 11.35 -9.15 -5.66
N ALA A 279 12.61 -9.07 -5.21
CA ALA A 279 13.57 -10.18 -5.28
C ALA A 279 14.27 -10.50 -3.96
N ASP A 280 14.20 -9.62 -2.96
CA ASP A 280 14.89 -9.77 -1.69
C ASP A 280 13.90 -9.68 -0.52
N ALA A 281 14.17 -10.44 0.53
CA ALA A 281 13.51 -10.30 1.82
C ALA A 281 14.55 -10.07 2.92
N ALA A 282 14.19 -9.32 3.95
CA ALA A 282 14.96 -9.19 5.17
C ALA A 282 14.11 -9.65 6.36
N ILE A 283 14.69 -10.48 7.21
CA ILE A 283 14.05 -11.08 8.38
C ILE A 283 14.62 -10.50 9.67
N PHE A 284 13.79 -10.50 10.70
CA PHE A 284 14.13 -10.21 12.10
C PHE A 284 13.98 -11.51 12.88
N PRO A 285 15.07 -12.28 13.09
CA PRO A 285 14.97 -13.68 13.55
C PRO A 285 14.20 -13.85 14.86
N GLU A 286 14.32 -12.92 15.81
CA GLU A 286 13.56 -12.94 17.06
C GLU A 286 12.05 -12.81 16.82
N GLN A 287 11.66 -11.94 15.89
CA GLN A 287 10.25 -11.74 15.52
C GLN A 287 9.71 -12.85 14.61
N MET A 288 10.58 -13.49 13.82
CA MET A 288 10.24 -14.71 13.09
C MET A 288 9.92 -15.87 14.04
N ALA A 289 10.65 -15.98 15.17
CA ALA A 289 10.37 -16.99 16.18
C ALA A 289 9.01 -16.76 16.87
N ASP A 290 8.64 -15.50 17.12
CA ASP A 290 7.31 -15.15 17.63
C ASP A 290 6.20 -15.48 16.61
N LEU A 291 6.45 -15.28 15.31
CA LEU A 291 5.49 -15.51 14.23
C LEU A 291 5.26 -17.00 13.92
N LEU A 292 6.35 -17.75 13.75
CA LEU A 292 6.33 -19.15 13.30
C LEU A 292 6.36 -20.15 14.45
N GLY A 293 6.80 -19.71 15.63
CA GLY A 293 7.16 -20.58 16.74
C GLY A 293 8.60 -21.09 16.63
N GLU A 294 9.09 -21.64 17.74
CA GLU A 294 10.39 -22.29 17.80
C GLU A 294 10.27 -23.81 17.67
N THR A 295 11.17 -24.39 16.90
CA THR A 295 11.44 -25.83 16.86
C THR A 295 12.69 -26.12 17.70
N GLU A 296 12.75 -27.33 18.26
CA GLU A 296 13.91 -27.81 19.00
C GLU A 296 14.62 -28.93 18.23
N ILE A 297 15.89 -28.71 17.90
CA ILE A 297 16.78 -29.75 17.35
C ILE A 297 17.95 -29.89 18.33
N GLU A 298 18.14 -31.12 18.84
CA GLU A 298 19.27 -31.48 19.69
C GLU A 298 19.48 -30.58 20.93
N GLY A 299 18.38 -30.13 21.54
CA GLY A 299 18.41 -29.29 22.74
C GLY A 299 18.62 -27.80 22.46
N GLN A 300 18.60 -27.39 21.19
CA GLN A 300 18.66 -25.98 20.78
C GLN A 300 17.37 -25.55 20.13
N LYS A 301 16.92 -24.34 20.49
CA LYS A 301 15.67 -23.73 20.00
C LYS A 301 15.94 -22.61 19.01
N GLY A 302 15.03 -22.47 18.07
CA GLY A 302 15.11 -21.50 16.98
C GLY A 302 14.13 -21.88 15.87
N VAL A 303 14.27 -21.27 14.70
CA VAL A 303 13.28 -21.37 13.62
C VAL A 303 13.84 -22.17 12.45
N LEU A 304 13.04 -23.05 11.86
CA LEU A 304 13.48 -23.85 10.71
C LEU A 304 13.69 -22.97 9.48
N LEU A 305 14.81 -23.16 8.79
CA LEU A 305 15.13 -22.35 7.60
C LEU A 305 14.10 -22.54 6.49
N GLY A 306 13.62 -23.76 6.28
CA GLY A 306 12.55 -24.04 5.31
C GLY A 306 11.29 -23.21 5.58
N GLU A 307 10.82 -23.18 6.82
CA GLU A 307 9.63 -22.42 7.22
C GLU A 307 9.82 -20.90 7.06
N ILE A 308 11.02 -20.38 7.35
CA ILE A 308 11.36 -18.97 7.08
C ILE A 308 11.23 -18.67 5.59
N LEU A 309 11.79 -19.52 4.72
CA LEU A 309 11.76 -19.30 3.27
C LEU A 309 10.34 -19.39 2.71
N GLU A 310 9.52 -20.33 3.20
CA GLU A 310 8.09 -20.42 2.86
C GLU A 310 7.32 -19.17 3.29
N GLU A 311 7.55 -18.68 4.50
CA GLU A 311 6.88 -17.51 5.07
C GLU A 311 7.18 -16.24 4.27
N VAL A 312 8.44 -16.03 3.86
CA VAL A 312 8.82 -14.90 2.98
C VAL A 312 8.51 -15.17 1.50
N ARG A 313 7.87 -16.29 1.18
CA ARG A 313 7.33 -16.67 -0.14
C ARG A 313 8.38 -16.97 -1.21
N VAL A 314 9.49 -17.62 -0.83
CA VAL A 314 10.39 -18.25 -1.80
C VAL A 314 9.66 -19.41 -2.47
N LYS A 315 9.64 -19.43 -3.81
CA LYS A 315 8.94 -20.46 -4.59
C LYS A 315 9.83 -21.68 -4.85
N ASP A 316 9.20 -22.84 -4.98
CA ASP A 316 9.79 -24.09 -5.46
C ASP A 316 11.04 -24.55 -4.67
N ILE A 317 11.06 -24.30 -3.36
CA ILE A 317 12.22 -24.54 -2.47
C ILE A 317 12.82 -25.94 -2.66
N GLU A 318 11.99 -26.98 -2.66
CA GLU A 318 12.46 -28.39 -2.76
C GLU A 318 13.21 -28.69 -4.06
N SER A 319 12.98 -27.92 -5.13
CA SER A 319 13.60 -28.12 -6.44
C SER A 319 14.89 -27.33 -6.64
N LYS A 320 15.25 -26.46 -5.69
CA LYS A 320 16.36 -25.51 -5.78
C LYS A 320 17.54 -25.91 -4.90
N GLN A 321 18.70 -25.33 -5.22
CA GLN A 321 19.84 -25.27 -4.30
C GLN A 321 19.93 -23.88 -3.68
N PHE A 322 20.58 -23.80 -2.53
CA PHE A 322 20.72 -22.56 -1.79
C PHE A 322 22.15 -22.38 -1.32
N GLU A 323 22.60 -21.14 -1.35
CA GLU A 323 23.87 -20.68 -0.80
C GLU A 323 23.59 -19.90 0.48
N LEU A 324 24.11 -20.40 1.59
CA LEU A 324 24.12 -19.68 2.85
C LEU A 324 25.47 -18.99 2.99
N PHE A 325 25.43 -17.71 3.34
CA PHE A 325 26.60 -16.86 3.54
C PHE A 325 26.71 -16.47 5.01
N ASP A 326 27.89 -16.65 5.59
CA ASP A 326 28.26 -16.04 6.87
C ASP A 326 28.69 -14.57 6.65
N VAL A 327 28.68 -13.76 7.70
CA VAL A 327 29.23 -12.39 7.70
C VAL A 327 30.73 -12.38 7.36
N ASP A 328 31.46 -13.45 7.69
CA ASP A 328 32.89 -13.59 7.38
C ASP A 328 33.16 -13.99 5.90
N GLY A 329 32.10 -14.17 5.11
CA GLY A 329 32.18 -14.52 3.69
C GLY A 329 32.33 -16.02 3.43
N GLU A 330 32.29 -16.86 4.47
CA GLU A 330 32.16 -18.30 4.31
C GLU A 330 30.83 -18.66 3.64
N ARG A 331 30.83 -19.75 2.87
CA ARG A 331 29.69 -20.18 2.08
C ARG A 331 29.44 -21.67 2.22
N LEU A 332 28.18 -22.03 2.43
CA LEU A 332 27.69 -23.40 2.42
C LEU A 332 26.59 -23.55 1.37
N THR A 333 26.73 -24.53 0.47
CA THR A 333 25.67 -24.87 -0.50
C THR A 333 24.86 -26.04 0.04
N VAL A 334 23.53 -25.92 0.04
CA VAL A 334 22.60 -26.94 0.53
C VAL A 334 21.45 -27.16 -0.45
N THR A 335 20.77 -28.30 -0.33
CA THR A 335 19.54 -28.55 -1.11
C THR A 335 18.32 -27.97 -0.41
N GLY A 336 17.21 -27.81 -1.16
CA GLY A 336 15.90 -27.47 -0.60
C GLY A 336 15.50 -28.34 0.61
N ALA A 337 15.75 -29.65 0.52
CA ALA A 337 15.41 -30.60 1.59
C ALA A 337 16.25 -30.44 2.85
N ASP A 338 17.49 -29.95 2.72
CA ASP A 338 18.37 -29.73 3.87
C ASP A 338 17.91 -28.53 4.72
N LEU A 339 17.26 -27.54 4.11
CA LEU A 339 16.75 -26.35 4.82
C LEU A 339 15.70 -26.70 5.90
N TYR A 340 14.96 -27.78 5.74
CA TYR A 340 14.02 -28.28 6.75
C TYR A 340 14.70 -29.03 7.91
N LYS A 341 16.03 -29.12 7.89
CA LYS A 341 16.87 -29.72 8.93
C LYS A 341 17.84 -28.70 9.54
N GLY A 342 17.83 -27.46 9.05
CA GLY A 342 18.64 -26.35 9.54
C GLY A 342 17.81 -25.43 10.42
N LEU A 343 18.37 -25.02 11.55
CA LEU A 343 17.71 -24.21 12.55
C LEU A 343 18.47 -22.88 12.72
N LEU A 344 17.79 -21.76 12.47
CA LEU A 344 18.30 -20.42 12.75
C LEU A 344 18.11 -20.10 14.23
N ILE A 345 19.22 -19.83 14.92
CA ILE A 345 19.24 -19.65 16.37
C ILE A 345 19.78 -18.26 16.71
N PRO A 346 18.91 -17.32 17.12
CA PRO A 346 19.35 -16.06 17.69
C PRO A 346 20.14 -16.31 18.99
N LYS A 347 21.33 -15.73 19.10
CA LYS A 347 22.17 -15.81 20.30
C LYS A 347 22.15 -14.49 21.06
N GLY A 348 22.27 -14.54 22.38
CA GLY A 348 22.27 -13.35 23.24
C GLY A 348 23.46 -12.39 23.03
N ASN A 349 24.49 -12.80 22.29
CA ASN A 349 25.59 -11.95 21.85
C ASN A 349 25.28 -11.19 20.55
N GLY A 350 24.10 -11.39 19.96
CA GLY A 350 23.67 -10.74 18.74
C GLY A 350 24.07 -11.43 17.43
N THR A 351 24.60 -12.66 17.47
CA THR A 351 24.85 -13.50 16.28
C THR A 351 23.68 -14.43 15.99
N TYR A 352 23.61 -14.93 14.75
CA TYR A 352 22.54 -15.79 14.28
C TYR A 352 23.11 -17.08 13.69
N ASN A 353 23.26 -18.10 14.53
CA ASN A 353 23.86 -19.36 14.12
C ASN A 353 22.86 -20.21 13.33
N VAL A 354 23.35 -20.97 12.36
CA VAL A 354 22.60 -22.08 11.75
C VAL A 354 23.21 -23.40 12.20
N ASN A 355 22.41 -24.20 12.91
CA ASN A 355 22.80 -25.55 13.27
C ASN A 355 21.90 -26.56 12.58
N TRP A 356 22.50 -27.66 12.14
CA TRP A 356 21.84 -28.69 11.38
C TRP A 356 21.60 -29.93 12.23
N ASP A 357 20.57 -30.70 11.89
CA ASP A 357 20.43 -32.07 12.36
C ASP A 357 21.71 -32.87 12.03
N LYS A 358 22.26 -33.61 12.99
CA LYS A 358 23.49 -34.41 12.83
C LYS A 358 23.46 -35.36 11.63
N GLN A 359 22.28 -35.79 11.18
CA GLN A 359 22.14 -36.67 10.01
C GLN A 359 22.55 -36.01 8.69
N THR A 360 22.65 -34.68 8.64
CA THR A 360 23.03 -33.94 7.43
C THR A 360 24.53 -33.89 7.18
N GLU A 361 25.37 -34.11 8.21
CA GLU A 361 26.83 -33.93 8.15
C GLU A 361 27.28 -32.52 7.65
N LEU A 362 26.38 -31.52 7.68
CA LEU A 362 26.67 -30.15 7.28
C LEU A 362 27.35 -29.37 8.41
N ALA A 363 28.31 -28.53 8.04
CA ALA A 363 28.96 -27.63 8.98
C ALA A 363 27.98 -26.55 9.46
N PRO A 364 28.01 -26.17 10.76
CA PRO A 364 27.24 -25.04 11.25
C PRO A 364 27.72 -23.73 10.63
N ILE A 365 26.84 -22.72 10.63
CA ILE A 365 27.18 -21.33 10.28
C ILE A 365 27.13 -20.53 11.57
N GLU A 366 28.18 -19.75 11.86
CA GLU A 366 28.28 -19.06 13.14
C GLU A 366 27.47 -17.76 13.14
N ASN A 367 27.42 -17.03 12.01
CA ASN A 367 26.59 -15.85 11.91
C ASN A 367 26.01 -15.63 10.51
N LEU A 368 24.81 -16.15 10.28
CA LEU A 368 24.14 -16.09 8.98
C LEU A 368 23.90 -14.65 8.53
N LEU A 369 24.46 -14.28 7.37
CA LEU A 369 24.17 -13.04 6.67
C LEU A 369 22.98 -13.19 5.73
N ARG A 370 22.99 -14.22 4.88
CA ARG A 370 22.06 -14.38 3.76
C ARG A 370 21.87 -15.83 3.35
N ILE A 371 20.66 -16.18 2.93
CA ILE A 371 20.32 -17.39 2.17
C ILE A 371 19.94 -16.95 0.75
N LYS A 372 20.60 -17.48 -0.27
CA LYS A 372 20.36 -17.13 -1.68
C LYS A 372 20.02 -18.38 -2.48
N ALA A 373 18.92 -18.36 -3.22
CA ALA A 373 18.58 -19.39 -4.18
C ALA A 373 19.57 -19.40 -5.35
N VAL A 374 19.98 -20.59 -5.76
CA VAL A 374 20.77 -20.85 -6.95
C VAL A 374 19.85 -21.49 -7.98
N GLU A 375 19.77 -20.88 -9.16
CA GLU A 375 19.01 -21.41 -10.30
C GLU A 375 19.62 -22.70 -10.88
#